data_AF-A0A060YHV8-F1
#
_entry.id   AF-A0A060YHV8-F1
#
_cell.length_a   1.000
_cell.length_b   1.000
_cell.length_c   1.000
_cell.angle_alpha   90.00
_cell.angle_beta   90.00
_cell.angle_gamma   90.00
#
_symmetry.space_group_name_H-M   'P 1'
#
loop_
_entity.id
_entity.type
_entity.pdbx_description
1 polymer ?
#
loop_
_entity_poly.entity_id
_entity_poly.type
_entity_poly.pdbx_seq_one_letter_code
_entity_poly.pdbx_strand_id
1 'polypeptide(L)'
;MSAFAGLSQPEKSPDPLRYMRADQASGNLRTHDAEVDATLKSLNNQIENIRSPEGSKKNPARTCRDLKLCHPDWKSGEYWIDPNQGCTIDAIKVYCNMETGESCVYPKPASIPKKNWWSSKSKAAKHIWFGETMNGGFHFSYGDESLAANTASIQMTFLRLLSTEANQNLTYHCKNSVAYMDGATGNLKKAVLLQGSNDVEIRAEGNSRFTYTVMEDGCTKHKGTWGKTVIEYRSQKTSRLPIVDIAPVDIGGADQEFGVDVGAAEVAFYFIDCCCCCCCCCCCFLGCYSPPHNAPEKSVCGVGCCGGCGCFCGCYSPPIMLQRRVCSVKTYLGRLFVSET
;
A
#
# COMPACT_ATOMS: atom_id res chain seq x y z
N MET A 1 10.54 -86.22 80.98
CA MET A 1 10.44 -84.76 80.77
C MET A 1 11.62 -84.36 79.91
N SER A 2 11.53 -83.77 78.73
CA SER A 2 10.41 -83.11 78.06
C SER A 2 10.64 -83.11 76.55
N ALA A 3 9.52 -83.17 75.82
CA ALA A 3 9.43 -82.95 74.38
C ALA A 3 9.59 -81.46 74.04
N PHE A 4 10.09 -81.16 72.84
CA PHE A 4 9.84 -79.88 72.18
C PHE A 4 9.43 -80.13 70.73
N ALA A 5 8.25 -79.60 70.41
CA ALA A 5 7.59 -79.62 69.12
C ALA A 5 7.78 -78.27 68.40
N GLY A 6 7.53 -78.26 67.09
CA GLY A 6 6.92 -77.10 66.43
C GLY A 6 7.78 -76.38 65.38
N LEU A 7 7.46 -76.67 64.11
CA LEU A 7 7.79 -75.91 62.90
C LEU A 7 7.08 -74.53 62.87
N SER A 8 7.78 -73.50 62.40
CA SER A 8 7.26 -72.54 61.40
C SER A 8 8.40 -71.64 60.89
N GLN A 9 8.54 -71.53 59.57
CA GLN A 9 9.46 -70.55 58.95
C GLN A 9 8.85 -69.15 59.08
N PRO A 10 9.64 -68.10 59.39
CA PRO A 10 9.13 -66.75 59.33
C PRO A 10 9.00 -66.32 57.87
N GLU A 11 7.80 -65.93 57.46
CA GLU A 11 7.58 -65.18 56.22
C GLU A 11 8.48 -63.94 56.23
N LYS A 12 9.35 -63.81 55.21
CA LYS A 12 10.08 -62.58 54.98
C LYS A 12 9.07 -61.47 54.67
N SER A 13 8.98 -60.49 55.56
CA SER A 13 8.21 -59.26 55.34
C SER A 13 8.59 -58.59 54.02
N PRO A 14 7.66 -57.91 53.33
CA PRO A 14 7.97 -57.16 52.11
C PRO A 14 8.96 -56.03 52.41
N ASP A 15 10.01 -55.93 51.58
CA ASP A 15 11.00 -54.86 51.62
C ASP A 15 10.33 -53.47 51.43
N PRO A 16 10.42 -52.54 52.41
CA PRO A 16 9.78 -51.22 52.33
C PRO A 16 10.31 -50.32 51.20
N LEU A 17 11.44 -50.66 50.57
CA LEU A 17 12.10 -49.82 49.56
C LEU A 17 11.78 -50.21 48.10
N ARG A 18 10.78 -51.06 47.86
CA ARG A 18 10.34 -51.44 46.50
C ARG A 18 9.61 -50.34 45.72
N TYR A 19 9.38 -49.16 46.31
CA TYR A 19 8.65 -48.06 45.68
C TYR A 19 9.50 -47.11 44.82
N MET A 20 10.82 -47.24 44.79
CA MET A 20 11.66 -46.46 43.88
C MET A 20 11.83 -47.22 42.56
N ARG A 21 10.73 -47.31 41.80
CA ARG A 21 10.79 -47.75 40.40
C ARG A 21 11.46 -46.62 39.61
N ALA A 22 12.61 -46.88 39.01
CA ALA A 22 13.35 -45.94 38.16
C ALA A 22 12.63 -45.58 36.83
N ASP A 23 11.34 -45.90 36.74
CA ASP A 23 10.51 -45.78 35.54
C ASP A 23 9.58 -44.55 35.61
N GLN A 24 9.60 -43.77 36.69
CA GLN A 24 8.96 -42.45 36.70
C GLN A 24 9.81 -41.47 35.89
N ALA A 25 9.81 -41.62 34.57
CA ALA A 25 10.07 -40.50 33.68
C ALA A 25 9.03 -39.43 34.04
N SER A 26 9.48 -38.39 34.74
CA SER A 26 8.64 -37.28 35.21
C SER A 26 7.78 -36.80 34.05
N GLY A 27 6.48 -37.12 34.07
CA GLY A 27 5.53 -36.72 33.03
C GLY A 27 5.48 -35.21 32.83
N ASN A 28 5.93 -34.47 33.85
CA ASN A 28 6.04 -33.01 33.88
C ASN A 28 7.18 -32.45 33.00
N LEU A 29 8.26 -33.21 32.74
CA LEU A 29 9.34 -32.74 31.86
C LEU A 29 8.89 -32.68 30.39
N ARG A 30 8.15 -33.69 29.92
CA ARG A 30 7.64 -33.71 28.54
C ARG A 30 6.58 -32.64 28.27
N THR A 31 5.73 -32.34 29.26
CA THR A 31 4.76 -31.24 29.16
C THR A 31 5.44 -29.88 29.21
N HIS A 32 6.48 -29.73 30.04
CA HIS A 32 7.30 -28.51 30.10
C HIS A 32 8.06 -28.27 28.78
N ASP A 33 8.64 -29.31 28.18
CA ASP A 33 9.30 -29.19 26.87
C ASP A 33 8.32 -28.81 25.75
N ALA A 34 7.10 -29.38 25.77
CA ALA A 34 6.05 -29.02 24.82
C ALA A 34 5.55 -27.57 25.01
N GLU A 35 5.50 -27.08 26.24
CA GLU A 35 5.15 -25.69 26.57
C GLU A 35 6.24 -24.72 26.12
N VAL A 36 7.52 -25.04 26.37
CA VAL A 36 8.66 -24.27 25.87
C VAL A 36 8.66 -24.24 24.34
N ASP A 37 8.43 -25.36 23.66
CA ASP A 37 8.34 -25.41 22.21
C ASP A 37 7.17 -24.58 21.66
N ALA A 38 6.02 -24.58 22.35
CA ALA A 38 4.87 -23.75 21.99
C ALA A 38 5.18 -22.25 22.15
N THR A 39 5.86 -21.85 23.22
CA THR A 39 6.27 -20.46 23.44
C THR A 39 7.32 -20.01 22.42
N LEU A 40 8.31 -20.84 22.10
CA LEU A 40 9.31 -20.55 21.06
C LEU A 40 8.66 -20.38 19.69
N LYS A 41 7.71 -21.25 19.31
CA LYS A 41 6.93 -21.10 18.07
C LYS A 41 6.13 -19.81 18.06
N SER A 42 5.49 -19.47 19.18
CA SER A 42 4.75 -18.21 19.33
C SER A 42 5.64 -16.99 19.14
N LEU A 43 6.80 -16.94 19.79
CA LEU A 43 7.77 -15.85 19.67
C LEU A 43 8.34 -15.75 18.26
N ASN A 44 8.68 -16.87 17.62
CA ASN A 44 9.13 -16.88 16.23
C ASN A 44 8.06 -16.32 15.28
N ASN A 45 6.78 -16.71 15.46
CA ASN A 45 5.68 -16.17 14.68
C ASN A 45 5.48 -14.66 14.91
N GLN A 46 5.63 -14.18 16.15
CA GLN A 46 5.58 -12.75 16.44
C GLN A 46 6.72 -11.98 15.75
N ILE A 47 7.93 -12.52 15.76
CA ILE A 47 9.08 -11.91 15.06
C ILE A 47 8.86 -11.88 13.55
N GLU A 48 8.36 -12.97 12.96
CA GLU A 48 8.06 -13.01 11.53
C GLU A 48 6.95 -12.01 11.15
N ASN A 49 5.92 -11.84 11.98
CA ASN A 49 4.88 -10.84 11.74
C ASN A 49 5.40 -9.39 11.78
N ILE A 50 6.42 -9.11 12.59
CA ILE A 50 7.09 -7.80 12.61
C ILE A 50 7.96 -7.61 11.36
N ARG A 51 8.63 -8.69 10.91
CA ARG A 51 9.56 -8.64 9.77
C ARG A 51 8.87 -8.61 8.41
N SER A 52 7.79 -9.37 8.27
CA SER A 52 7.06 -9.60 7.02
C SER A 52 5.56 -9.64 7.33
N PRO A 53 4.96 -8.50 7.72
CA PRO A 53 3.54 -8.45 8.07
C PRO A 53 2.68 -8.92 6.91
N GLU A 54 1.54 -9.49 7.29
CA GLU A 54 0.59 -10.16 6.40
C GLU A 54 -0.47 -9.20 5.83
N GLY A 55 -0.41 -7.90 6.12
CA GLY A 55 -1.42 -6.95 5.63
C GLY A 55 -2.82 -7.17 6.22
N SER A 56 -2.92 -7.78 7.41
CA SER A 56 -4.15 -7.89 8.18
C SER A 56 -4.36 -6.66 9.06
N LYS A 57 -5.57 -6.45 9.58
CA LYS A 57 -5.83 -5.32 10.50
C LYS A 57 -4.94 -5.38 11.76
N LYS A 58 -4.54 -6.57 12.19
CA LYS A 58 -3.66 -6.76 13.36
C LYS A 58 -2.19 -6.50 13.01
N ASN A 59 -1.77 -6.94 11.83
CA ASN A 59 -0.40 -6.82 11.34
C ASN A 59 -0.42 -6.15 9.95
N PRO A 60 -0.71 -4.84 9.87
CA PRO A 60 -0.77 -4.13 8.60
C PRO A 60 0.63 -4.04 7.98
N ALA A 61 0.69 -4.07 6.65
CA ALA A 61 1.93 -3.77 5.94
C ALA A 61 2.12 -2.26 5.79
N ARG A 62 3.32 -1.77 5.49
CA ARG A 62 3.51 -0.32 5.33
C ARG A 62 2.82 0.22 4.07
N THR A 63 2.97 -0.48 2.95
CA THR A 63 2.34 -0.16 1.65
C THR A 63 2.04 -1.47 0.91
N CYS A 64 1.15 -1.42 -0.09
CA CYS A 64 0.89 -2.58 -0.96
C CYS A 64 2.14 -3.06 -1.69
N ARG A 65 3.05 -2.13 -2.03
CA ARG A 65 4.35 -2.47 -2.60
C ARG A 65 5.22 -3.26 -1.64
N ASP A 66 5.32 -2.83 -0.39
CA ASP A 66 6.11 -3.56 0.60
C ASP A 66 5.50 -4.96 0.83
N LEU A 67 4.17 -5.07 0.86
CA LEU A 67 3.46 -6.35 0.95
C LEU A 67 3.78 -7.28 -0.23
N LYS A 68 3.71 -6.77 -1.47
CA LYS A 68 4.08 -7.50 -2.70
C LYS A 68 5.53 -7.99 -2.67
N LEU A 69 6.47 -7.18 -2.17
CA LEU A 69 7.87 -7.57 -2.08
C LEU A 69 8.10 -8.68 -1.05
N CYS A 70 7.41 -8.62 0.09
CA CYS A 70 7.51 -9.65 1.12
C CYS A 70 6.81 -10.95 0.71
N HIS A 71 5.71 -10.85 -0.05
CA HIS A 71 4.86 -11.98 -0.42
C HIS A 71 4.51 -11.95 -1.92
N PRO A 72 5.43 -12.34 -2.82
CA PRO A 72 5.25 -12.22 -4.27
C PRO A 72 4.10 -13.04 -4.86
N ASP A 73 3.73 -14.15 -4.20
CA ASP A 73 2.68 -15.07 -4.67
C ASP A 73 1.26 -14.61 -4.33
N TRP A 74 1.15 -13.54 -3.53
CA TRP A 74 -0.13 -13.02 -3.08
C TRP A 74 -0.89 -12.32 -4.18
N LYS A 75 -2.22 -12.39 -4.10
CA LYS A 75 -3.12 -11.88 -5.12
C LYS A 75 -3.61 -10.47 -4.80
N SER A 76 -3.93 -9.74 -5.86
CA SER A 76 -4.58 -8.43 -5.74
C SER A 76 -5.88 -8.55 -4.95
N GLY A 77 -6.16 -7.57 -4.09
CA GLY A 77 -7.29 -7.64 -3.18
C GLY A 77 -7.23 -6.58 -2.10
N GLU A 78 -8.12 -6.72 -1.12
CA GLU A 78 -8.24 -5.80 0.01
C GLU A 78 -7.26 -6.17 1.13
N TYR A 79 -6.43 -5.22 1.54
CA TYR A 79 -5.47 -5.38 2.64
C TYR A 79 -5.48 -4.16 3.57
N TRP A 80 -4.88 -4.31 4.74
CA TRP A 80 -4.65 -3.23 5.68
C TRP A 80 -3.21 -2.76 5.59
N ILE A 81 -3.05 -1.45 5.44
CA ILE A 81 -1.74 -0.80 5.44
C ILE A 81 -1.63 0.29 6.48
N ASP A 82 -0.43 0.48 6.99
CA ASP A 82 -0.05 1.48 7.97
C ASP A 82 1.19 2.29 7.49
N PRO A 83 0.97 3.29 6.61
CA PRO A 83 2.02 4.14 6.06
C PRO A 83 2.79 4.99 7.08
N ASN A 84 2.10 5.55 8.08
CA ASN A 84 2.70 6.37 9.14
C ASN A 84 3.39 5.54 10.22
N GLN A 85 3.10 4.24 10.29
CA GLN A 85 3.62 3.29 11.29
C GLN A 85 3.22 3.68 12.72
N GLY A 86 3.80 2.98 13.69
CA GLY A 86 3.54 3.23 15.10
C GLY A 86 2.32 2.44 15.55
N CYS A 87 1.20 3.13 15.79
CA CYS A 87 0.01 2.50 16.38
C CYS A 87 -0.90 1.92 15.29
N THR A 88 -0.93 0.59 15.14
CA THR A 88 -1.68 -0.09 14.08
C THR A 88 -3.21 0.08 14.12
N ILE A 89 -3.77 0.72 15.15
CA ILE A 89 -5.20 1.03 15.27
C ILE A 89 -5.65 2.01 14.17
N ASP A 90 -4.74 2.88 13.71
CA ASP A 90 -5.01 3.91 12.72
C ASP A 90 -4.72 3.47 11.28
N ALA A 91 -4.45 2.17 11.09
CA ALA A 91 -4.24 1.56 9.79
C ALA A 91 -5.48 1.71 8.88
N ILE A 92 -5.24 1.84 7.59
CA ILE A 92 -6.28 2.03 6.57
C ILE A 92 -6.45 0.78 5.72
N LYS A 93 -7.70 0.48 5.38
CA LYS A 93 -8.03 -0.55 4.41
C LYS A 93 -7.90 0.00 3.00
N VAL A 94 -7.21 -0.72 2.13
CA VAL A 94 -6.93 -0.33 0.74
C VAL A 94 -7.05 -1.53 -0.18
N TYR A 95 -7.23 -1.27 -1.47
CA TYR A 95 -7.01 -2.29 -2.49
C TYR A 95 -5.55 -2.28 -2.92
N CYS A 96 -4.89 -3.42 -2.83
CA CYS A 96 -3.54 -3.63 -3.33
C CYS A 96 -3.60 -4.32 -4.68
N ASN A 97 -3.09 -3.65 -5.71
CA ASN A 97 -2.80 -4.32 -6.97
C ASN A 97 -1.43 -5.00 -6.84
N MET A 98 -1.39 -6.33 -6.72
CA MET A 98 -0.15 -7.09 -6.59
C MET A 98 0.60 -7.23 -7.92
N GLU A 99 -0.04 -6.95 -9.06
CA GLU A 99 0.61 -6.95 -10.37
C GLU A 99 1.48 -5.71 -10.55
N THR A 100 0.97 -4.53 -10.16
CA THR A 100 1.69 -3.24 -10.27
C THR A 100 2.42 -2.85 -8.98
N GLY A 101 1.87 -3.21 -7.82
CA GLY A 101 2.31 -2.76 -6.50
C GLY A 101 1.62 -1.46 -6.02
N GLU A 102 0.56 -1.04 -6.70
CA GLU A 102 -0.20 0.18 -6.37
C GLU A 102 -1.02 -0.01 -5.09
N SER A 103 -1.14 1.09 -4.33
CA SER A 103 -2.06 1.19 -3.20
C SER A 103 -3.22 2.09 -3.59
N CYS A 104 -4.43 1.54 -3.63
CA CYS A 104 -5.64 2.26 -4.06
C CYS A 104 -6.51 2.57 -2.83
N VAL A 105 -6.65 3.86 -2.52
CA VAL A 105 -7.46 4.35 -1.39
C VAL A 105 -8.80 4.86 -1.90
N TYR A 106 -9.89 4.23 -1.46
CA TYR A 106 -11.22 4.62 -1.91
C TYR A 106 -11.75 5.88 -1.21
N PRO A 107 -12.53 6.71 -1.94
CA PRO A 107 -13.27 7.81 -1.36
C PRO A 107 -14.48 7.33 -0.55
N LYS A 108 -14.88 8.13 0.43
CA LYS A 108 -16.13 7.99 1.18
C LYS A 108 -16.78 9.38 1.36
N PRO A 109 -18.02 9.59 0.89
CA PRO A 109 -18.77 8.71 -0.02
C PRO A 109 -18.12 8.65 -1.41
N ALA A 110 -18.26 7.51 -2.10
CA ALA A 110 -17.69 7.32 -3.45
C ALA A 110 -18.57 7.87 -4.59
N SER A 111 -19.86 8.11 -4.33
CA SER A 111 -20.81 8.58 -5.34
C SER A 111 -21.65 9.74 -4.80
N ILE A 112 -21.81 10.75 -5.63
CA ILE A 112 -22.65 11.92 -5.44
C ILE A 112 -23.92 11.70 -6.26
N PRO A 113 -25.12 11.77 -5.63
CA PRO A 113 -26.36 11.45 -6.30
C PRO A 113 -26.63 12.38 -7.49
N LYS A 114 -27.22 11.80 -8.53
CA LYS A 114 -27.64 12.44 -9.77
C LYS A 114 -28.88 13.30 -9.52
N LYS A 115 -28.71 14.62 -9.46
CA LYS A 115 -29.82 15.58 -9.31
C LYS A 115 -29.43 16.99 -9.75
N ASN A 116 -30.39 17.91 -9.70
CA ASN A 116 -30.11 19.34 -9.77
C ASN A 116 -29.49 19.81 -8.43
N TRP A 117 -28.21 20.15 -8.46
CA TRP A 117 -27.48 20.65 -7.29
C TRP A 117 -27.43 22.18 -7.20
N TRP A 118 -27.66 22.86 -8.32
CA TRP A 118 -27.48 24.29 -8.42
C TRP A 118 -28.51 24.92 -9.35
N SER A 119 -29.11 26.03 -8.90
CA SER A 119 -30.00 26.87 -9.68
C SER A 119 -29.55 28.32 -9.57
N SER A 120 -29.44 29.00 -10.70
CA SER A 120 -29.02 30.40 -10.76
C SER A 120 -29.91 31.20 -11.69
N LYS A 121 -30.21 32.45 -11.30
CA LYS A 121 -30.90 33.43 -12.16
C LYS A 121 -29.95 34.15 -13.11
N SER A 122 -28.63 34.03 -12.89
CA SER A 122 -27.60 34.65 -13.73
C SER A 122 -27.25 33.73 -14.90
N LYS A 123 -27.11 34.32 -16.10
CA LYS A 123 -26.65 33.63 -17.31
C LYS A 123 -25.11 33.60 -17.45
N ALA A 124 -24.38 34.11 -16.46
CA ALA A 124 -22.92 34.13 -16.52
C ALA A 124 -22.35 32.72 -16.28
N ALA A 125 -21.62 32.21 -17.28
CA ALA A 125 -20.88 30.96 -17.16
C ALA A 125 -19.70 31.15 -16.20
N LYS A 126 -19.81 30.60 -14.99
CA LYS A 126 -18.77 30.63 -13.95
C LYS A 126 -18.65 29.24 -13.34
N HIS A 127 -17.42 28.84 -13.02
CA HIS A 127 -17.17 27.66 -12.19
C HIS A 127 -17.76 27.84 -10.79
N ILE A 128 -18.56 26.86 -10.35
CA ILE A 128 -19.15 26.82 -9.01
C ILE A 128 -18.65 25.55 -8.32
N TRP A 129 -17.90 25.71 -7.23
CA TRP A 129 -17.39 24.60 -6.42
C TRP A 129 -18.52 23.86 -5.71
N PHE A 130 -18.54 22.54 -5.86
CA PHE A 130 -19.54 21.67 -5.25
C PHE A 130 -19.45 21.73 -3.73
N GLY A 131 -18.28 21.43 -3.17
CA GLY A 131 -18.05 21.36 -1.72
C GLY A 131 -18.15 22.69 -1.00
N GLU A 132 -17.77 23.79 -1.65
CA GLU A 132 -17.74 25.11 -1.01
C GLU A 132 -19.04 25.92 -1.17
N THR A 133 -19.72 25.81 -2.31
CA THR A 133 -20.79 26.76 -2.68
C THR A 133 -22.17 26.13 -2.79
N MET A 134 -22.28 24.84 -3.12
CA MET A 134 -23.59 24.21 -3.36
C MET A 134 -24.24 23.72 -2.07
N ASN A 135 -25.57 23.86 -1.97
CA ASN A 135 -26.32 23.37 -0.82
C ASN A 135 -26.25 21.85 -0.72
N GLY A 136 -25.74 21.33 0.40
CA GLY A 136 -25.51 19.90 0.61
C GLY A 136 -24.27 19.36 -0.12
N GLY A 137 -23.43 20.24 -0.65
CA GLY A 137 -22.09 19.90 -1.12
C GLY A 137 -21.15 19.57 0.03
N PHE A 138 -20.11 18.80 -0.27
CA PHE A 138 -19.06 18.42 0.66
C PHE A 138 -17.76 18.15 -0.11
N HIS A 139 -16.62 18.31 0.56
CA HIS A 139 -15.33 17.93 0.02
C HIS A 139 -15.16 16.41 0.07
N PHE A 140 -14.51 15.84 -0.94
CA PHE A 140 -14.27 14.40 -0.99
C PHE A 140 -13.28 13.97 0.09
N SER A 141 -13.70 13.00 0.88
CA SER A 141 -12.85 12.37 1.90
C SER A 141 -12.47 10.96 1.46
N TYR A 142 -11.34 10.46 1.98
CA TYR A 142 -10.76 9.18 1.58
C TYR A 142 -10.45 8.35 2.81
N GLY A 143 -10.48 7.03 2.66
CA GLY A 143 -10.23 6.10 3.77
C GLY A 143 -11.51 5.73 4.51
N ASP A 144 -11.37 5.12 5.69
CA ASP A 144 -12.50 4.60 6.45
C ASP A 144 -13.12 5.65 7.39
N GLU A 145 -14.44 5.82 7.33
CA GLU A 145 -15.23 6.71 8.21
C GLU A 145 -15.18 6.28 9.69
N SER A 146 -14.82 5.03 9.97
CA SER A 146 -14.67 4.54 11.35
C SER A 146 -13.44 5.11 12.07
N LEU A 147 -12.51 5.71 11.32
CA LEU A 147 -11.29 6.30 11.86
C LEU A 147 -11.55 7.71 12.40
N ALA A 148 -10.74 8.11 13.37
CA ALA A 148 -10.81 9.46 13.92
C ALA A 148 -10.57 10.52 12.83
N ALA A 149 -11.12 11.71 13.04
CA ALA A 149 -10.93 12.84 12.14
C ALA A 149 -9.44 13.07 11.87
N ASN A 150 -9.09 13.31 10.60
CA ASN A 150 -7.72 13.51 10.11
C ASN A 150 -6.82 12.26 10.07
N THR A 151 -7.21 11.11 10.62
CA THR A 151 -6.38 9.89 10.52
C THR A 151 -6.09 9.54 9.07
N ALA A 152 -7.12 9.52 8.23
CA ALA A 152 -6.94 9.19 6.82
C ALA A 152 -6.12 10.24 6.04
N SER A 153 -6.17 11.52 6.42
CA SER A 153 -5.35 12.56 5.78
C SER A 153 -3.86 12.43 6.16
N ILE A 154 -3.56 12.04 7.40
CA ILE A 154 -2.20 11.71 7.85
C ILE A 154 -1.70 10.50 7.06
N GLN A 155 -2.47 9.41 7.00
CA GLN A 155 -2.06 8.20 6.26
C GLN A 155 -1.84 8.48 4.77
N MET A 156 -2.72 9.29 4.16
CA MET A 156 -2.56 9.76 2.78
C MET A 156 -1.27 10.58 2.59
N THR A 157 -0.90 11.42 3.56
CA THR A 157 0.34 12.20 3.51
C THR A 157 1.58 11.30 3.47
N PHE A 158 1.63 10.27 4.31
CA PHE A 158 2.72 9.30 4.29
C PHE A 158 2.72 8.47 2.99
N LEU A 159 1.56 8.08 2.48
CA LEU A 159 1.47 7.42 1.17
C LEU A 159 2.06 8.26 0.04
N ARG A 160 1.80 9.58 0.03
CA ARG A 160 2.38 10.51 -0.96
C ARG A 160 3.89 10.62 -0.84
N LEU A 161 4.43 10.63 0.38
CA LEU A 161 5.87 10.70 0.64
C LEU A 161 6.60 9.44 0.20
N LEU A 162 5.92 8.29 0.33
CA LEU A 162 6.51 7.04 -0.09
C LEU A 162 6.41 6.93 -1.61
N SER A 163 5.29 7.28 -2.23
CA SER A 163 5.02 7.04 -3.66
C SER A 163 5.70 8.04 -4.61
N THR A 164 5.91 7.64 -5.87
CA THR A 164 6.52 8.49 -6.91
C THR A 164 5.51 9.04 -7.92
N GLU A 165 4.37 8.39 -8.04
CA GLU A 165 3.29 8.76 -8.95
C GLU A 165 1.95 8.53 -8.27
N ALA A 166 0.97 9.33 -8.65
CA ALA A 166 -0.41 9.14 -8.27
C ALA A 166 -1.31 9.28 -9.51
N ASN A 167 -2.33 8.45 -9.56
CA ASN A 167 -3.38 8.46 -10.57
C ASN A 167 -4.74 8.47 -9.89
N GLN A 168 -5.70 9.14 -10.51
CA GLN A 168 -7.08 9.08 -10.07
C GLN A 168 -8.03 9.35 -11.22
N ASN A 169 -9.12 8.58 -11.26
CA ASN A 169 -10.23 8.80 -12.16
C ASN A 169 -11.45 9.40 -11.44
N LEU A 170 -12.24 10.17 -12.19
CA LEU A 170 -13.49 10.76 -11.74
C LEU A 170 -14.49 10.73 -12.89
N THR A 171 -15.68 10.23 -12.61
CA THR A 171 -16.76 10.16 -13.60
C THR A 171 -17.80 11.23 -13.30
N TYR A 172 -17.96 12.17 -14.22
CA TYR A 172 -19.02 13.17 -14.17
C TYR A 172 -20.24 12.67 -14.94
N HIS A 173 -21.35 12.42 -14.24
CA HIS A 173 -22.64 12.09 -14.85
C HIS A 173 -23.39 13.38 -15.15
N CYS A 174 -23.91 13.49 -16.36
CA CYS A 174 -24.50 14.73 -16.85
C CYS A 174 -25.89 14.50 -17.47
N LYS A 175 -26.78 15.46 -17.28
CA LYS A 175 -28.02 15.62 -18.04
C LYS A 175 -28.18 17.12 -18.33
N ASN A 176 -28.22 17.47 -19.62
CA ASN A 176 -28.22 18.87 -20.09
C ASN A 176 -27.07 19.73 -19.53
N SER A 177 -25.90 19.13 -19.32
CA SER A 177 -24.71 19.80 -18.79
C SER A 177 -23.47 19.33 -19.53
N VAL A 178 -22.65 20.27 -20.03
CA VAL A 178 -21.37 19.99 -20.66
C VAL A 178 -20.28 19.79 -19.61
N ALA A 179 -19.50 18.73 -19.77
CA ALA A 179 -18.43 18.35 -18.84
C ALA A 179 -17.01 18.67 -19.35
N TYR A 180 -16.80 18.58 -20.66
CA TYR A 180 -15.49 18.76 -21.29
C TYR A 180 -15.60 19.50 -22.63
N MET A 181 -15.88 18.79 -23.73
CA MET A 181 -15.99 19.40 -25.06
C MET A 181 -17.41 19.89 -25.33
N ASP A 182 -17.57 21.17 -25.67
CA ASP A 182 -18.85 21.70 -26.13
C ASP A 182 -19.04 21.39 -27.62
N GLY A 183 -19.97 20.49 -27.94
CA GLY A 183 -20.26 20.06 -29.31
C GLY A 183 -20.87 21.14 -30.21
N ALA A 184 -21.34 22.27 -29.67
CA ALA A 184 -21.84 23.40 -30.45
C ALA A 184 -20.72 24.38 -30.84
N THR A 185 -19.73 24.58 -29.97
CA THR A 185 -18.67 25.58 -30.17
C THR A 185 -17.29 24.99 -30.47
N GLY A 186 -17.11 23.68 -30.27
CA GLY A 186 -15.87 22.96 -30.54
C GLY A 186 -14.69 23.35 -29.63
N ASN A 187 -14.97 23.87 -28.43
CA ASN A 187 -13.93 24.27 -27.47
C ASN A 187 -14.18 23.71 -26.06
N LEU A 188 -13.19 23.87 -25.19
CA LEU A 188 -13.16 23.33 -23.82
C LEU A 188 -13.47 24.39 -22.74
N LYS A 189 -14.05 25.55 -23.12
CA LYS A 189 -14.31 26.64 -22.17
C LYS A 189 -15.35 26.31 -21.09
N LYS A 190 -16.17 25.27 -21.33
CA LYS A 190 -17.18 24.78 -20.38
C LYS A 190 -16.71 23.54 -19.61
N ALA A 191 -15.45 23.14 -19.76
CA ALA A 191 -14.93 21.97 -19.11
C ALA A 191 -14.91 22.13 -17.57
N VAL A 192 -15.14 21.05 -16.83
CA VAL A 192 -15.14 21.07 -15.37
C VAL A 192 -13.74 21.38 -14.81
N LEU A 193 -13.68 21.98 -13.62
CA LEU A 193 -12.44 22.09 -12.85
C LEU A 193 -12.42 21.06 -11.73
N LEU A 194 -11.23 20.58 -11.40
CA LEU A 194 -11.01 19.70 -10.26
C LEU A 194 -10.05 20.38 -9.29
N GLN A 195 -10.28 20.23 -7.99
CA GLN A 195 -9.38 20.71 -6.96
C GLN A 195 -8.54 19.55 -6.45
N GLY A 196 -7.22 19.70 -6.51
CA GLY A 196 -6.28 18.80 -5.87
C GLY A 196 -6.14 19.09 -4.37
N SER A 197 -5.60 18.13 -3.63
CA SER A 197 -5.45 18.22 -2.16
C SER A 197 -4.46 19.29 -1.64
N ASN A 198 -3.74 19.98 -2.53
CA ASN A 198 -2.86 21.09 -2.21
C ASN A 198 -3.35 22.41 -2.83
N ASP A 199 -4.67 22.56 -2.97
CA ASP A 199 -5.36 23.74 -3.52
C ASP A 199 -4.98 24.08 -4.96
N VAL A 200 -4.39 23.12 -5.67
CA VAL A 200 -4.06 23.25 -7.08
C VAL A 200 -5.29 22.91 -7.90
N GLU A 201 -5.66 23.83 -8.78
CA GLU A 201 -6.69 23.59 -9.79
C GLU A 201 -6.14 22.77 -10.96
N ILE A 202 -6.86 21.71 -11.30
CA ILE A 202 -6.59 20.85 -12.45
C ILE A 202 -7.65 21.15 -13.50
N ARG A 203 -7.20 21.46 -14.72
CA ARG A 203 -8.01 22.08 -15.78
C ARG A 203 -8.04 21.21 -17.05
N ALA A 204 -8.90 21.54 -18.00
CA ALA A 204 -8.88 20.92 -19.33
C ALA A 204 -7.75 21.46 -20.24
N GLU A 205 -7.44 22.76 -20.11
CA GLU A 205 -6.47 23.47 -20.95
C GLU A 205 -5.48 24.25 -20.09
N GLY A 206 -4.28 24.48 -20.63
CA GLY A 206 -3.23 25.27 -19.98
C GLY A 206 -1.91 24.49 -19.89
N ASN A 207 -1.21 24.63 -18.76
CA ASN A 207 0.04 23.94 -18.53
C ASN A 207 -0.19 22.43 -18.39
N SER A 208 0.49 21.64 -19.22
CA SER A 208 0.34 20.18 -19.31
C SER A 208 0.51 19.44 -17.98
N ARG A 209 1.22 20.03 -17.00
CA ARG A 209 1.37 19.45 -15.65
C ARG A 209 0.10 19.55 -14.80
N PHE A 210 -0.85 20.39 -15.17
CA PHE A 210 -2.09 20.66 -14.45
C PHE A 210 -3.32 20.40 -15.31
N THR A 211 -3.15 19.70 -16.43
CA THR A 211 -4.26 19.31 -17.30
C THR A 211 -4.64 17.85 -17.08
N TYR A 212 -5.92 17.56 -16.96
CA TYR A 212 -6.44 16.20 -16.95
C TYR A 212 -6.68 15.67 -18.38
N THR A 213 -6.75 14.34 -18.51
CA THR A 213 -7.13 13.65 -19.74
C THR A 213 -8.55 13.11 -19.63
N VAL A 214 -9.21 12.88 -20.77
CA VAL A 214 -10.57 12.35 -20.82
C VAL A 214 -10.57 11.02 -21.57
N MET A 215 -11.07 9.98 -20.91
CA MET A 215 -11.12 8.61 -21.44
C MET A 215 -12.38 8.37 -22.27
N GLU A 216 -13.49 8.98 -21.87
CA GLU A 216 -14.79 8.88 -22.52
C GLU A 216 -15.53 10.21 -22.33
N ASP A 217 -16.10 10.81 -23.39
CA ASP A 217 -16.92 12.03 -23.32
C ASP A 217 -18.30 11.82 -23.97
N GLY A 218 -19.30 11.60 -23.13
CA GLY A 218 -20.71 11.52 -23.52
C GLY A 218 -21.50 12.81 -23.27
N CYS A 219 -20.88 13.86 -22.74
CA CYS A 219 -21.55 15.07 -22.23
C CYS A 219 -21.42 16.27 -23.18
N THR A 220 -21.20 16.04 -24.47
CA THR A 220 -20.89 17.12 -25.42
C THR A 220 -22.08 18.00 -25.83
N LYS A 221 -23.32 17.53 -25.63
CA LYS A 221 -24.56 18.22 -26.05
C LYS A 221 -25.68 17.99 -25.05
N HIS A 222 -26.63 18.93 -25.00
CA HIS A 222 -27.84 18.82 -24.18
C HIS A 222 -28.87 17.91 -24.85
N LYS A 223 -28.94 16.64 -24.43
CA LYS A 223 -29.79 15.60 -25.04
C LYS A 223 -31.06 15.28 -24.25
N GLY A 224 -31.22 15.81 -23.04
CA GLY A 224 -32.29 15.44 -22.10
C GLY A 224 -32.11 14.07 -21.42
N THR A 225 -31.17 13.25 -21.89
CA THR A 225 -30.83 11.94 -21.34
C THR A 225 -29.53 11.99 -20.54
N TRP A 226 -29.34 11.02 -19.65
CA TRP A 226 -28.09 10.88 -18.91
C TRP A 226 -26.94 10.44 -19.82
N GLY A 227 -25.81 11.13 -19.68
CA GLY A 227 -24.51 10.75 -20.21
C GLY A 227 -23.47 10.74 -19.09
N LYS A 228 -22.22 10.43 -19.43
CA LYS A 228 -21.09 10.47 -18.52
C LYS A 228 -19.83 10.94 -19.24
N THR A 229 -18.92 11.54 -18.48
CA THR A 229 -17.56 11.85 -18.92
C THR A 229 -16.59 11.30 -17.90
N VAL A 230 -15.62 10.49 -18.34
CA VAL A 230 -14.62 9.87 -17.48
C VAL A 230 -13.31 10.63 -17.61
N ILE A 231 -12.92 11.29 -16.52
CA ILE A 231 -11.73 12.13 -16.42
C ILE A 231 -10.65 11.34 -15.68
N GLU A 232 -9.41 11.42 -16.15
CA GLU A 232 -8.23 10.85 -15.51
C GLU A 232 -7.19 11.94 -15.26
N TYR A 233 -6.59 11.95 -14.07
CA TYR A 233 -5.45 12.80 -13.77
C TYR A 233 -4.30 11.98 -13.19
N ARG A 234 -3.17 12.02 -13.91
CA ARG A 234 -1.92 11.34 -13.55
C ARG A 234 -0.82 12.37 -13.27
N SER A 235 -0.09 12.20 -12.17
CA SER A 235 0.95 13.14 -11.75
C SER A 235 2.07 12.47 -10.98
N GLN A 236 3.33 12.82 -11.33
CA GLN A 236 4.51 12.49 -10.53
C GLN A 236 4.61 13.33 -9.24
N LYS A 237 3.91 14.47 -9.19
CA LYS A 237 3.77 15.25 -7.96
C LYS A 237 2.57 14.72 -7.19
N THR A 238 2.81 13.73 -6.33
CA THR A 238 1.79 13.04 -5.52
C THR A 238 1.01 13.97 -4.59
N SER A 239 1.60 15.12 -4.20
CA SER A 239 0.95 16.12 -3.36
C SER A 239 -0.29 16.78 -3.98
N ARG A 240 -0.54 16.59 -5.29
CA ARG A 240 -1.72 17.12 -5.97
C ARG A 240 -2.94 16.23 -5.81
N LEU A 241 -2.76 14.94 -5.55
CA LEU A 241 -3.83 13.97 -5.38
C LEU A 241 -4.00 13.60 -3.90
N PRO A 242 -5.22 13.23 -3.47
CA PRO A 242 -6.39 12.99 -4.30
C PRO A 242 -7.15 14.28 -4.65
N ILE A 243 -8.14 14.15 -5.53
CA ILE A 243 -9.12 15.19 -5.86
C ILE A 243 -10.02 15.41 -4.64
N VAL A 244 -10.22 16.67 -4.25
CA VAL A 244 -11.01 17.04 -3.06
C VAL A 244 -12.31 17.77 -3.39
N ASP A 245 -12.41 18.38 -4.57
CA ASP A 245 -13.64 19.04 -5.03
C ASP A 245 -13.71 19.11 -6.57
N ILE A 246 -14.89 19.46 -7.08
CA ILE A 246 -15.20 19.65 -8.50
C ILE A 246 -16.02 20.94 -8.71
N ALA A 247 -15.73 21.66 -9.79
CA ALA A 247 -16.49 22.84 -10.18
C ALA A 247 -16.95 22.81 -11.65
N PRO A 248 -18.21 22.43 -11.90
CA PRO A 248 -18.84 22.55 -13.22
C PRO A 248 -19.11 24.01 -13.60
N VAL A 249 -19.18 24.28 -14.91
CA VAL A 249 -19.55 25.59 -15.48
C VAL A 249 -20.97 25.61 -16.00
N ASP A 250 -21.35 24.58 -16.77
CA ASP A 250 -22.61 24.52 -17.49
C ASP A 250 -23.72 23.93 -16.61
N ILE A 251 -24.08 24.70 -15.58
CA ILE A 251 -25.10 24.39 -14.57
C ILE A 251 -25.87 25.66 -14.18
N GLY A 252 -27.06 25.50 -13.56
CA GLY A 252 -27.90 26.60 -13.08
C GLY A 252 -29.29 26.65 -13.69
N GLY A 253 -29.50 25.99 -14.83
CA GLY A 253 -30.83 25.74 -15.41
C GLY A 253 -31.63 24.71 -14.62
N ALA A 254 -32.97 24.74 -14.76
CA ALA A 254 -33.87 23.86 -14.02
C ALA A 254 -33.78 22.39 -14.44
N ASP A 255 -33.37 22.14 -15.68
CA ASP A 255 -33.23 20.83 -16.31
C ASP A 255 -31.77 20.34 -16.35
N GLN A 256 -30.83 21.13 -15.80
CA GLN A 256 -29.42 20.77 -15.71
C GLN A 256 -29.19 19.97 -14.42
N GLU A 257 -28.76 18.73 -14.57
CA GLU A 257 -28.53 17.82 -13.46
C GLU A 257 -27.16 17.17 -13.62
N PHE A 258 -26.51 16.91 -12.48
CA PHE A 258 -25.26 16.16 -12.48
C PHE A 258 -25.15 15.24 -11.26
N GLY A 259 -24.26 14.27 -11.39
CA GLY A 259 -23.78 13.41 -10.32
C GLY A 259 -22.31 13.09 -10.57
N VAL A 260 -21.62 12.53 -9.58
CA VAL A 260 -20.18 12.27 -9.68
C VAL A 260 -19.87 10.94 -9.02
N ASP A 261 -19.15 10.08 -9.71
CA ASP A 261 -18.50 8.93 -9.08
C ASP A 261 -17.01 9.22 -8.98
N VAL A 262 -16.51 9.28 -7.74
CA VAL A 262 -15.10 9.50 -7.44
C VAL A 262 -14.44 8.14 -7.34
N GLY A 263 -13.40 7.91 -8.14
CA GLY A 263 -12.65 6.67 -8.07
C GLY A 263 -11.55 6.68 -7.01
N ALA A 264 -10.91 5.52 -6.83
CA ALA A 264 -9.84 5.37 -5.86
C ALA A 264 -8.64 6.26 -6.24
N ALA A 265 -7.99 6.81 -5.22
CA ALA A 265 -6.70 7.46 -5.36
C ALA A 265 -5.62 6.37 -5.39
N GLU A 266 -5.05 6.15 -6.55
CA GLU A 266 -4.02 5.14 -6.80
C GLU A 266 -2.66 5.80 -6.61
N VAL A 267 -1.84 5.26 -5.71
CA VAL A 267 -0.47 5.69 -5.56
C VAL A 267 0.48 4.57 -5.94
N ALA A 268 1.42 4.90 -6.81
CA ALA A 268 2.36 3.98 -7.42
C ALA A 268 3.80 4.40 -7.12
N PHE A 269 4.68 3.40 -7.12
CA PHE A 269 6.12 3.60 -7.14
C PHE A 269 6.60 3.06 -8.47
N TYR A 270 7.04 3.94 -9.35
CA TYR A 270 7.78 3.50 -10.52
C TYR A 270 9.17 3.08 -10.07
N PHE A 271 9.54 1.87 -10.46
CA PHE A 271 10.92 1.44 -10.45
C PHE A 271 11.71 2.40 -11.36
N ILE A 272 12.58 3.22 -10.78
CA ILE A 272 13.91 3.28 -11.35
C ILE A 272 14.53 1.98 -10.87
N ASP A 273 14.72 1.02 -11.76
CA ASP A 273 15.63 -0.10 -11.54
C ASP A 273 16.98 0.48 -11.14
N CYS A 274 17.17 0.68 -9.84
CA CYS A 274 18.47 0.77 -9.19
C CYS A 274 19.21 -0.59 -9.26
N CYS A 275 19.03 -1.35 -10.34
CA CYS A 275 19.97 -2.38 -10.75
C CYS A 275 21.39 -1.81 -10.86
N CYS A 276 21.55 -0.50 -11.15
CA CYS A 276 22.86 0.14 -11.13
C CYS A 276 23.47 0.34 -9.72
N CYS A 277 22.68 0.43 -8.64
CA CYS A 277 23.26 0.63 -7.29
C CYS A 277 23.51 -0.69 -6.55
N CYS A 278 22.72 -1.74 -6.76
CA CYS A 278 22.96 -3.02 -6.08
C CYS A 278 24.14 -3.82 -6.67
N CYS A 279 24.43 -3.69 -7.97
CA CYS A 279 25.61 -4.36 -8.56
C CYS A 279 26.93 -3.79 -8.00
N CYS A 280 27.01 -2.49 -7.69
CA CYS A 280 28.20 -1.91 -7.08
C CYS A 280 28.42 -2.35 -5.62
N CYS A 281 27.35 -2.63 -4.86
CA CYS A 281 27.51 -3.08 -3.47
C CYS A 281 27.83 -4.58 -3.34
N CYS A 282 27.33 -5.44 -4.23
CA CYS A 282 27.64 -6.88 -4.16
C CYS A 282 29.10 -7.20 -4.52
N CYS A 283 29.75 -6.39 -5.35
CA CYS A 283 31.16 -6.61 -5.71
C CYS A 283 32.14 -6.29 -4.57
N CYS A 284 31.72 -5.58 -3.52
CA CYS A 284 32.61 -5.22 -2.40
C CYS A 284 32.67 -6.30 -1.29
N PHE A 285 31.81 -7.32 -1.30
CA PHE A 285 31.73 -8.32 -0.22
C PHE A 285 32.31 -9.70 -0.55
N LEU A 286 32.61 -9.98 -1.82
CA LEU A 286 33.35 -11.18 -2.22
C LEU A 286 34.82 -10.80 -2.37
N GLY A 287 35.60 -11.16 -1.35
CA GLY A 287 36.97 -10.72 -1.14
C GLY A 287 37.88 -10.87 -2.35
N CYS A 288 38.53 -9.77 -2.71
CA CYS A 288 39.76 -9.76 -3.49
C CYS A 288 40.82 -10.57 -2.73
N TYR A 289 41.02 -11.83 -3.10
CA TYR A 289 42.19 -12.60 -2.71
C TYR A 289 43.34 -12.17 -3.62
N SER A 290 44.35 -11.51 -3.07
CA SER A 290 45.55 -11.10 -3.79
C SER A 290 46.42 -12.34 -4.10
N PRO A 291 46.80 -12.61 -5.36
CA PRO A 291 47.90 -13.53 -5.64
C PRO A 291 49.26 -12.80 -5.50
N PRO A 292 50.35 -13.47 -5.08
CA PRO A 292 51.65 -12.85 -4.95
C PRO A 292 52.32 -12.60 -6.32
N HIS A 293 53.18 -11.58 -6.33
CA HIS A 293 54.01 -11.08 -7.43
C HIS A 293 54.73 -12.17 -8.26
N ASN A 294 54.35 -12.30 -9.54
CA ASN A 294 55.21 -12.40 -10.74
C ASN A 294 54.53 -13.19 -11.88
N ALA A 295 53.81 -12.51 -12.78
CA ALA A 295 53.49 -13.02 -14.13
C ALA A 295 53.09 -11.85 -15.08
N PRO A 296 53.44 -11.90 -16.38
CA PRO A 296 53.20 -10.81 -17.33
C PRO A 296 51.77 -10.84 -17.94
N GLU A 297 51.36 -9.66 -18.42
CA GLU A 297 50.19 -9.31 -19.24
C GLU A 297 49.30 -10.44 -19.79
N LYS A 298 48.01 -10.42 -19.38
CA LYS A 298 46.82 -10.31 -20.26
C LYS A 298 45.55 -10.73 -19.52
N SER A 299 44.65 -9.77 -19.27
CA SER A 299 43.20 -10.02 -19.29
C SER A 299 42.49 -8.69 -19.51
N VAL A 300 42.03 -8.51 -20.74
CA VAL A 300 41.17 -7.42 -21.19
C VAL A 300 39.79 -7.58 -20.55
N CYS A 301 39.38 -6.61 -19.74
CA CYS A 301 37.95 -6.32 -19.54
C CYS A 301 37.69 -4.93 -20.11
N GLY A 302 36.83 -4.89 -21.12
CA GLY A 302 36.55 -3.71 -21.94
C GLY A 302 36.08 -2.50 -21.14
N VAL A 303 36.63 -1.36 -21.53
CA VAL A 303 36.30 -0.01 -21.07
C VAL A 303 34.88 0.36 -21.54
N GLY A 304 34.06 0.89 -20.63
CA GLY A 304 32.75 1.43 -21.00
C GLY A 304 32.01 2.18 -19.88
N CYS A 305 32.38 3.45 -19.69
CA CYS A 305 31.59 4.53 -19.06
C CYS A 305 31.38 4.53 -17.52
N CYS A 306 32.14 5.40 -16.84
CA CYS A 306 31.63 6.21 -15.72
C CYS A 306 32.42 7.52 -15.66
N GLY A 307 32.04 8.48 -16.51
CA GLY A 307 32.47 9.86 -16.40
C GLY A 307 31.51 10.62 -15.48
N GLY A 308 32.02 11.09 -14.33
CA GLY A 308 31.48 12.22 -13.58
C GLY A 308 30.11 12.04 -12.90
N CYS A 309 30.08 11.38 -11.73
CA CYS A 309 29.11 11.67 -10.67
C CYS A 309 29.77 11.38 -9.32
N GLY A 310 30.08 12.43 -8.55
CA GLY A 310 30.49 12.27 -7.17
C GLY A 310 29.31 11.79 -6.32
N CYS A 311 29.25 10.49 -6.04
CA CYS A 311 28.29 9.94 -5.08
C CYS A 311 28.81 10.14 -3.66
N PHE A 312 28.35 11.17 -2.97
CA PHE A 312 28.39 11.23 -1.51
C PHE A 312 27.38 10.20 -0.96
N CYS A 313 27.86 8.98 -0.66
CA CYS A 313 27.08 7.99 0.08
C CYS A 313 27.04 8.37 1.56
N GLY A 314 26.13 9.28 1.93
CA GLY A 314 25.70 9.45 3.30
C GLY A 314 24.77 8.30 3.69
N CYS A 315 25.30 7.28 4.36
CA CYS A 315 24.50 6.24 5.02
C CYS A 315 23.80 6.80 6.27
N TYR A 316 22.80 7.68 6.09
CA TYR A 316 21.78 7.85 7.11
C TYR A 316 20.81 6.67 7.00
N SER A 317 20.79 5.82 8.02
CA SER A 317 19.83 4.72 8.15
C SER A 317 18.65 5.18 9.01
N PRO A 318 17.57 5.73 8.43
CA PRO A 318 16.32 5.82 9.16
C PRO A 318 15.67 4.42 9.24
N PRO A 319 14.84 4.15 10.27
CA PRO A 319 14.10 2.88 10.44
C PRO A 319 13.23 2.50 9.22
N ILE A 320 12.96 3.46 8.35
CA ILE A 320 12.28 3.36 7.04
C ILE A 320 12.86 2.26 6.12
N MET A 321 14.14 1.88 6.24
CA MET A 321 14.79 0.91 5.35
C MET A 321 14.71 -0.56 5.81
N LEU A 322 14.34 -0.85 7.05
CA LEU A 322 14.51 -2.20 7.61
C LEU A 322 13.62 -3.23 6.90
N GLN A 323 12.33 -2.93 6.76
CA GLN A 323 11.35 -3.84 6.17
C GLN A 323 11.60 -4.08 4.68
N ARG A 324 12.02 -3.04 3.94
CA ARG A 324 12.41 -3.16 2.53
C ARG A 324 13.64 -4.04 2.34
N ARG A 325 14.66 -3.90 3.20
CA ARG A 325 15.86 -4.76 3.15
C ARG A 325 15.51 -6.20 3.48
N VAL A 326 14.73 -6.44 4.53
CA VAL A 326 14.32 -7.81 4.94
C VAL A 326 13.55 -8.51 3.84
N CYS A 327 12.56 -7.84 3.24
CA CYS A 327 11.74 -8.46 2.20
C CYS A 327 12.49 -8.64 0.88
N SER A 328 13.35 -7.68 0.49
CA SER A 328 14.20 -7.84 -0.70
C SER A 328 15.16 -9.01 -0.54
N VAL A 329 15.75 -9.23 0.64
CA VAL A 329 16.61 -10.40 0.91
C VAL A 329 15.81 -11.71 0.81
N LYS A 330 14.58 -11.75 1.34
CA LYS A 330 13.68 -12.92 1.22
C LYS A 330 13.39 -13.28 -0.25
N THR A 331 13.10 -12.28 -1.11
CA THR A 331 12.87 -12.51 -2.54
C THR A 331 14.13 -13.01 -3.26
N TYR A 332 15.29 -12.42 -2.98
CA TYR A 332 16.56 -12.82 -3.61
C TYR A 332 16.98 -14.24 -3.21
N LEU A 333 16.88 -14.58 -1.92
CA LEU A 333 17.16 -15.94 -1.45
C LEU A 333 16.13 -16.95 -2.00
N GLY A 334 14.84 -16.60 -2.04
CA GLY A 334 13.81 -17.45 -2.64
C GLY A 334 14.06 -17.75 -4.12
N ARG A 335 14.56 -16.78 -4.90
CA ARG A 335 14.93 -17.01 -6.31
C ARG A 335 16.18 -17.86 -6.48
N LEU A 336 17.14 -17.78 -5.57
CA LEU A 336 18.33 -18.63 -5.58
C LEU A 336 17.97 -20.11 -5.30
N PHE A 337 17.02 -20.37 -4.40
CA PHE A 337 16.57 -21.73 -4.08
C PHE A 337 15.63 -22.37 -5.13
N VAL A 338 14.99 -21.58 -6.00
CA VAL A 338 14.13 -22.11 -7.08
C VAL A 338 14.93 -22.42 -8.36
N SER A 339 16.21 -22.03 -8.43
CA SER A 339 17.09 -22.36 -9.56
C SER A 339 17.80 -23.72 -9.43
N GLU A 340 17.57 -24.48 -8.35
CA GLU A 340 18.14 -25.81 -8.12
C GLU A 340 17.04 -26.85 -7.83
N THR A 341 16.13 -27.07 -8.79
CA THR A 341 15.29 -28.29 -8.92
C THR A 341 14.82 -28.43 -10.36
#